data_AF-A0A841Z2W3-F1
#
_entry.id   AF-A0A841Z2W3-F1
#
_cell.length_a   1.000
_cell.length_b   1.000
_cell.length_c   1.000
_cell.angle_alpha   90.00
_cell.angle_beta   90.00
_cell.angle_gamma   90.00
#
_symmetry.space_group_name_H-M   'P 1'
#
loop_
_entity.id
_entity.type
_entity.pdbx_description
1 polymer ?
#
loop_
_entity_poly.entity_id
_entity_poly.type
_entity_poly.pdbx_seq_one_letter_code
_entity_poly.pdbx_strand_id
1 'polypeptide(L)'
;MKKRSIVIIGIIGFLATLVIGATILHLYSKNHAEQKIDAYVLEQGIPFDQIRDISYVWDWEFSGDYIKRIKVDGEKEGVVYQYFYTGKGQPILFRPYSKEEGTEVEVKYPSKDDD
;
A
#
# COMPACT_ATOMS: atom_id res chain seq x y z
N MET A 1 -23.69 40.16 -15.93
CA MET A 1 -22.41 39.41 -15.85
C MET A 1 -21.97 39.07 -14.42
N LYS A 2 -22.02 40.00 -13.44
CA LYS A 2 -21.50 39.78 -12.06
C LYS A 2 -22.09 38.59 -11.27
N LYS A 3 -23.40 38.33 -11.33
CA LYS A 3 -24.04 37.22 -10.57
C LYS A 3 -23.56 35.83 -11.02
N ARG A 4 -23.36 35.62 -12.33
CA ARG A 4 -22.86 34.34 -12.88
C ARG A 4 -21.41 34.09 -12.46
N SER A 5 -20.58 35.13 -12.45
CA SER A 5 -19.19 35.04 -11.99
C SER A 5 -19.07 34.69 -10.50
N ILE A 6 -19.93 35.24 -9.63
CA ILE A 6 -19.95 34.89 -8.20
C ILE A 6 -20.35 33.43 -7.98
N VAL A 7 -21.36 32.94 -8.72
CA VAL A 7 -21.79 31.53 -8.65
C VAL A 7 -20.66 30.59 -9.11
N ILE A 8 -19.98 30.92 -10.21
CA ILE A 8 -18.86 30.11 -10.73
C ILE A 8 -17.70 30.05 -9.72
N ILE A 9 -17.32 31.18 -9.14
CA ILE A 9 -16.26 31.23 -8.11
C ILE A 9 -16.65 30.39 -6.88
N GLY A 10 -17.92 30.46 -6.46
CA GLY A 10 -18.43 29.63 -5.37
C GLY A 10 -18.34 28.13 -5.66
N ILE A 11 -18.69 27.69 -6.87
CA ILE A 11 -18.59 26.28 -7.30
C ILE A 11 -17.13 25.82 -7.32
N ILE A 12 -16.23 26.62 -7.91
CA ILE A 12 -14.80 26.30 -7.98
C ILE A 12 -14.22 26.18 -6.56
N GLY A 13 -14.54 27.12 -5.68
CA GLY A 13 -14.10 27.09 -4.29
C GLY A 13 -14.58 25.83 -3.56
N PHE A 14 -15.85 25.46 -3.75
CA PHE A 14 -16.41 24.25 -3.17
C PHE A 14 -15.71 22.98 -3.69
N LEU A 15 -15.52 22.86 -5.01
CA LEU A 15 -14.79 21.72 -5.60
C LEU A 15 -13.36 21.64 -5.08
N ALA A 16 -12.66 22.77 -4.95
CA ALA A 16 -11.31 22.80 -4.38
C ALA A 16 -11.29 22.28 -2.94
N THR A 17 -12.26 22.65 -2.10
CA THR A 17 -12.33 22.14 -0.71
C THR A 17 -12.59 20.64 -0.64
N LEU A 18 -13.43 20.09 -1.53
CA LEU A 18 -13.66 18.65 -1.60
C LEU A 18 -12.39 17.89 -1.99
N VAL A 19 -11.65 18.39 -3.00
CA VAL A 19 -10.39 17.78 -3.43
C VAL A 19 -9.36 17.81 -2.30
N ILE A 20 -9.18 18.96 -1.63
CA ILE A 20 -8.26 19.08 -0.49
C ILE A 20 -8.63 18.10 0.63
N GLY A 21 -9.93 18.03 0.97
CA GLY A 21 -10.41 17.10 2.01
C GLY A 21 -10.12 15.63 1.65
N ALA A 22 -10.38 15.23 0.40
CA ALA A 22 -10.07 13.90 -0.08
C ALA A 22 -8.57 13.60 -0.06
N THR A 23 -7.72 14.56 -0.44
CA THR A 23 -6.25 14.40 -0.38
C THR A 23 -5.77 14.20 1.05
N ILE A 24 -6.26 14.98 2.01
CA ILE A 24 -5.89 14.83 3.42
C ILE A 24 -6.28 13.44 3.94
N LEU A 25 -7.49 12.99 3.65
CA LEU A 25 -7.97 11.67 4.06
C LEU A 25 -7.13 10.54 3.43
N HIS A 26 -6.77 10.68 2.16
CA HIS A 26 -5.90 9.74 1.47
C HIS A 26 -4.51 9.68 2.12
N LEU A 27 -3.86 10.82 2.38
CA LEU A 27 -2.55 10.86 3.03
C LEU A 27 -2.55 10.25 4.43
N TYR A 28 -3.61 10.52 5.21
CA TYR A 28 -3.79 9.89 6.52
C TYR A 28 -3.89 8.36 6.41
N SER A 29 -4.70 7.87 5.48
CA SER A 29 -4.92 6.43 5.27
C SER A 29 -3.66 5.75 4.78
N LYS A 30 -2.93 6.39 3.85
CA LYS A 30 -1.65 5.95 3.33
C LYS A 30 -0.62 5.80 4.45
N ASN A 31 -0.39 6.86 5.23
CA ASN A 31 0.61 6.82 6.31
C ASN A 31 0.28 5.74 7.36
N HIS A 32 -0.99 5.57 7.68
CA HIS A 32 -1.41 4.54 8.62
C HIS A 32 -1.18 3.13 8.06
N ALA A 33 -1.47 2.91 6.77
CA ALA A 33 -1.22 1.65 6.10
C ALA A 33 0.28 1.31 6.03
N GLU A 34 1.11 2.27 5.63
CA GLU A 34 2.58 2.10 5.57
C GLU A 34 3.14 1.73 6.95
N GLN A 35 2.75 2.44 8.01
CA GLN A 35 3.17 2.11 9.38
C GLN A 35 2.77 0.70 9.81
N LYS A 36 1.54 0.28 9.49
CA LYS A 36 1.04 -1.06 9.83
C LYS A 36 1.79 -2.16 9.09
N ILE A 37 2.05 -1.96 7.80
CA ILE A 37 2.83 -2.90 7.00
C ILE A 37 4.29 -2.94 7.46
N ASP A 38 4.91 -1.80 7.73
CA ASP A 38 6.28 -1.74 8.23
C ASP A 38 6.45 -2.46 9.56
N ALA A 39 5.50 -2.30 10.48
CA ALA A 39 5.49 -3.05 11.73
C ALA A 39 5.41 -4.56 11.48
N TYR A 40 4.53 -5.00 10.56
CA TYR A 40 4.41 -6.41 10.19
C TYR A 40 5.71 -6.97 9.59
N VAL A 41 6.34 -6.25 8.67
CA VAL A 41 7.62 -6.66 8.04
C VAL A 41 8.74 -6.76 9.07
N LEU A 42 8.81 -5.79 9.99
CA LEU A 42 9.78 -5.82 11.09
C LEU A 42 9.54 -7.05 11.98
N GLU A 43 8.28 -7.32 12.29
CA GLU A 43 7.86 -8.45 13.10
C GLU A 43 8.11 -9.81 12.45
N GLN A 44 8.03 -9.89 11.12
CA GLN A 44 8.39 -11.07 10.32
C GLN A 44 9.90 -11.35 10.37
N GLY A 45 10.72 -10.35 10.74
CA GLY A 45 12.14 -10.53 11.00
C GLY A 45 13.02 -10.56 9.75
N ILE A 46 12.58 -9.97 8.64
CA ILE A 46 13.40 -9.86 7.43
C ILE A 46 14.60 -8.93 7.70
N PRO A 47 15.85 -9.41 7.55
CA PRO A 47 17.03 -8.56 7.76
C PRO A 47 17.08 -7.42 6.74
N PHE A 48 17.24 -6.18 7.21
CA PHE A 48 17.24 -4.99 6.36
C PHE A 48 18.36 -4.99 5.31
N ASP A 49 19.51 -5.60 5.62
CA ASP A 49 20.64 -5.75 4.72
C ASP A 49 20.37 -6.74 3.57
N GLN A 50 19.33 -7.57 3.67
CA GLN A 50 18.86 -8.45 2.60
C GLN A 50 17.72 -7.84 1.79
N ILE A 51 17.22 -6.66 2.13
CA ILE A 51 16.16 -6.02 1.35
C ILE A 51 16.79 -5.22 0.22
N ARG A 52 16.59 -5.68 -1.01
CA ARG A 52 17.16 -5.07 -2.22
C ARG A 52 16.30 -3.96 -2.81
N ASP A 53 14.98 -4.12 -2.74
CA ASP A 53 14.02 -3.25 -3.41
C ASP A 53 12.76 -3.11 -2.55
N ILE A 54 12.26 -1.89 -2.42
CA ILE A 54 11.03 -1.56 -1.70
C ILE A 54 10.20 -0.63 -2.57
N SER A 55 8.93 -0.96 -2.74
CA SER A 55 7.96 -0.06 -3.35
C SER A 55 6.63 -0.07 -2.62
N TYR A 56 5.97 1.09 -2.60
CA TYR A 56 4.62 1.27 -2.09
C TYR A 56 3.69 1.64 -3.24
N VAL A 57 2.56 0.95 -3.32
CA VAL A 57 1.54 1.12 -4.35
C VAL A 57 0.19 1.27 -3.69
N TRP A 58 -0.63 2.20 -4.18
CA TRP A 58 -2.04 2.26 -3.84
C TRP A 58 -2.84 1.77 -5.04
N ASP A 59 -3.52 0.64 -4.89
CA ASP A 59 -4.31 0.00 -5.95
C ASP A 59 -5.72 0.61 -6.03
N TRP A 60 -5.78 1.91 -6.33
CA TRP A 60 -7.02 2.69 -6.31
C TRP A 60 -8.07 2.24 -7.34
N GLU A 61 -7.66 1.52 -8.38
CA GLU A 61 -8.52 1.13 -9.49
C GLU A 61 -9.33 -0.14 -9.20
N PHE A 62 -8.74 -1.11 -8.48
CA PHE A 62 -9.37 -2.43 -8.25
C PHE A 62 -9.79 -2.64 -6.80
N SER A 63 -8.84 -2.61 -5.87
CA SER A 63 -9.09 -2.98 -4.46
C SER A 63 -9.22 -1.78 -3.51
N GLY A 64 -8.56 -0.67 -3.82
CA GLY A 64 -8.32 0.44 -2.90
C GLY A 64 -7.22 0.15 -1.87
N ASP A 65 -6.53 -0.99 -1.97
CA ASP A 65 -5.55 -1.45 -0.99
C ASP A 65 -4.23 -0.68 -1.08
N TYR A 66 -3.57 -0.54 0.06
CA TYR A 66 -2.18 -0.11 0.11
C TYR A 66 -1.28 -1.34 0.16
N ILE A 67 -0.33 -1.40 -0.76
CA ILE A 67 0.49 -2.57 -0.99
C ILE A 67 1.95 -2.17 -0.85
N LYS A 68 2.69 -2.85 0.03
CA LYS A 68 4.15 -2.83 0.02
C LYS A 68 4.66 -4.03 -0.75
N ARG A 69 5.66 -3.82 -1.60
CA ARG A 69 6.37 -4.89 -2.31
C ARG A 69 7.84 -4.84 -1.95
N ILE A 70 8.39 -5.99 -1.58
CA ILE A 70 9.78 -6.15 -1.19
C ILE A 70 10.42 -7.24 -2.05
N LYS A 71 11.67 -7.02 -2.46
CA LYS A 71 12.53 -8.08 -3.00
C LYS A 71 13.67 -8.34 -2.03
N VAL A 72 13.92 -9.61 -1.75
CA VAL A 72 14.86 -10.06 -0.73
C VAL A 72 16.02 -10.78 -1.41
N ASP A 73 17.24 -10.60 -0.91
CA ASP A 73 18.43 -11.27 -1.41
C ASP A 73 18.49 -12.74 -1.00
N GLY A 74 18.95 -13.57 -1.93
CA GLY A 74 18.98 -15.03 -1.77
C GLY A 74 17.62 -15.70 -1.97
N GLU A 75 16.59 -14.95 -2.34
CA GLU A 75 15.36 -15.52 -2.88
C GLU A 75 15.51 -16.04 -4.30
N LYS A 76 14.56 -16.90 -4.72
CA LYS A 76 14.47 -17.27 -6.13
C LYS A 76 14.25 -16.01 -6.99
N GLU A 77 14.87 -15.98 -8.17
CA GLU A 77 14.73 -14.86 -9.08
C GLU A 77 13.25 -14.60 -9.44
N GLY A 78 12.84 -13.34 -9.36
CA GLY A 78 11.46 -12.92 -9.68
C GLY A 78 10.47 -13.04 -8.53
N VAL A 79 10.86 -13.58 -7.37
CA VAL A 79 10.01 -13.60 -6.16
C VAL A 79 9.89 -12.18 -5.58
N VAL A 80 8.65 -11.80 -5.28
CA VAL A 80 8.29 -10.51 -4.70
C VAL A 80 7.36 -10.76 -3.51
N TYR A 81 7.76 -10.25 -2.36
CA TYR A 81 6.97 -10.28 -1.14
C TYR A 81 5.95 -9.15 -1.22
N GLN A 82 4.67 -9.46 -1.12
CA GLN A 82 3.62 -8.44 -1.18
C GLN A 82 2.83 -8.43 0.13
N TYR A 83 2.61 -7.23 0.66
CA TYR A 83 1.90 -6.99 1.91
C TYR A 83 0.74 -6.06 1.63
N PHE A 84 -0.48 -6.53 1.89
CA PHE A 84 -1.70 -5.80 1.61
C PHE A 84 -2.31 -5.27 2.90
N TYR A 85 -2.56 -3.98 2.95
CA TYR A 85 -3.42 -3.34 3.93
C TYR A 85 -4.78 -3.05 3.29
N THR A 86 -5.80 -3.78 3.71
CA THR A 86 -7.17 -3.73 3.16
C THR A 86 -8.10 -2.82 3.95
N GLY A 87 -7.72 -2.45 5.18
CA GLY A 87 -8.53 -1.57 6.01
C GLY A 87 -8.18 -1.62 7.48
N LYS A 88 -8.74 -0.66 8.23
CA LYS A 88 -8.48 -0.53 9.67
C LYS A 88 -9.08 -1.72 10.42
N GLY A 89 -8.26 -2.37 11.25
CA GLY A 89 -8.66 -3.52 12.06
C GLY A 89 -8.61 -4.86 11.31
N GLN A 90 -8.24 -4.85 10.03
CA GLN A 90 -7.94 -6.07 9.29
C GLN A 90 -6.47 -6.45 9.47
N PRO A 91 -6.14 -7.76 9.45
CA PRO A 91 -4.75 -8.20 9.43
C PRO A 91 -4.06 -7.78 8.13
N ILE A 92 -2.73 -7.67 8.17
CA ILE A 92 -1.93 -7.54 6.95
C ILE A 92 -1.96 -8.88 6.23
N LEU A 93 -2.26 -8.87 4.94
CA LEU A 93 -2.23 -10.08 4.14
C LEU A 93 -0.87 -10.18 3.46
N PHE A 94 -0.11 -11.22 3.80
CA PHE A 94 1.12 -11.57 3.12
C PHE A 94 0.81 -12.51 1.94
N ARG A 95 1.18 -12.08 0.73
CA ARG A 95 0.95 -12.86 -0.50
C ARG A 95 2.19 -12.75 -1.40
N PRO A 96 3.18 -13.63 -1.23
CA PRO A 96 4.32 -13.63 -2.13
C PRO A 96 3.88 -13.98 -3.56
N TYR A 97 4.60 -13.46 -4.53
CA TYR A 97 4.30 -13.65 -5.94
C TYR A 97 5.58 -13.85 -6.75
N SER A 98 5.51 -14.79 -7.69
CA SER A 98 6.50 -15.00 -8.75
C SER A 98 5.77 -15.11 -10.08
N LYS A 99 6.39 -14.62 -11.15
CA LYS A 99 5.82 -14.77 -12.50
C LYS A 99 5.74 -16.25 -12.93
N GLU A 100 6.63 -17.08 -12.44
CA GLU A 100 6.72 -18.50 -12.82
C GLU A 100 5.76 -19.39 -12.02
N GLU A 101 5.65 -19.14 -10.72
CA GLU A 101 4.93 -20.00 -9.76
C GLU A 101 3.58 -19.40 -9.32
N GLY A 102 3.30 -18.14 -9.67
CA GLY A 102 2.09 -17.46 -9.25
C GLY A 102 2.16 -17.06 -7.77
N THR A 103 1.17 -17.44 -6.98
CA THR A 103 1.05 -17.09 -5.55
C THR A 103 1.45 -18.22 -4.59
N GLU A 104 1.67 -19.44 -5.09
CA GLU A 104 2.13 -20.59 -4.30
C GLU A 104 3.66 -20.67 -4.34
N VAL A 105 4.30 -19.59 -3.91
CA VAL A 105 5.76 -19.45 -3.96
C VAL A 105 6.35 -19.77 -2.61
N GLU A 106 7.34 -20.66 -2.59
CA GLU A 106 8.15 -20.87 -1.39
C GLU A 106 9.02 -19.65 -1.11
N VAL A 107 8.97 -19.17 0.12
CA VAL A 107 9.70 -17.98 0.55
C VAL A 107 10.63 -18.28 1.71
N LYS A 108 11.79 -17.63 1.71
CA LYS A 108 12.81 -17.70 2.76
C LYS A 108 12.29 -17.20 4.11
N TYR A 109 11.44 -16.18 4.11
CA TYR A 109 10.80 -15.63 5.31
C TYR A 109 9.27 -15.75 5.15
N PRO A 110 8.63 -16.79 5.71
CA PRO A 110 7.18 -16.97 5.61
C PRO A 110 6.39 -15.94 6.44
N SER A 111 5.05 -15.95 6.29
CA SER A 111 4.15 -15.16 7.13
C SER A 111 4.37 -15.51 8.60
N LYS A 112 4.17 -14.53 9.48
CA LYS A 112 4.20 -14.77 10.92
C LYS A 112 2.98 -15.55 11.43
N ASP A 113 1.91 -15.57 10.63
CA ASP A 113 0.65 -16.25 10.95
C ASP A 113 0.65 -17.74 10.50
N ASP A 114 1.72 -18.20 9.86
CA ASP A 114 1.86 -19.58 9.34
C ASP A 114 2.64 -20.52 10.29
N ASP A 115 3.01 -20.05 11.49
CA ASP A 115 3.70 -20.82 12.56
C ASP A 115 2.73 -21.40 13.63
#